data_AF-A0A8J8JAK0-F1
#
_entry.id   AF-A0A8J8JAK0-F1
#
_cell.length_a   1.000
_cell.length_b   1.000
_cell.length_c   1.000
_cell.angle_alpha   90.00
_cell.angle_beta   90.00
_cell.angle_gamma   90.00
#
_symmetry.space_group_name_H-M   'P 1'
#
loop_
_entity.id
_entity.type
_entity.pdbx_description
1 polymer ?
#
loop_
_entity_poly.entity_id
_entity_poly.type
_entity_poly.pdbx_seq_one_letter_code
_entity_poly.pdbx_strand_id
1 'polypeptide(L)'
;MVSEERLRILLEDLGSRFTREDIPQIRNALLALRAVADIPVSRINPSNGYHPVVVFKKRFGRIQKEVPVSITELKILNRYNMPGWRREVNFWLDNDVAVMDTINGIETLMIGDPRGLNRLGDIIRRLLQYMRFRPRKLVLFYNTIYMDFGANRYVELLIKGSDVEVRLINMKVGEAVNYFGKAMEHIDSAFGNKNLEFYRLLFAYATETRSSFDWFFHRYVYPGLNPEQKEFFEEMQDYRNFLTLLYSHVSRLNKDRIGNEVGIRVIRRANPKRPLEIGIVFTNRGIEIRRYANNVQISFMV
;
A
#
# COMPACT_ATOMS: atom_id res chain seq x y z
N MET A 1 25.92 0.62 -14.68
CA MET A 1 26.31 -0.59 -15.45
C MET A 1 26.72 -1.67 -14.48
N VAL A 2 26.07 -2.83 -14.57
CA VAL A 2 26.49 -4.04 -13.83
C VAL A 2 27.88 -4.41 -14.31
N SER A 3 28.82 -4.68 -13.40
CA SER A 3 29.98 -5.47 -13.81
C SER A 3 29.47 -6.90 -13.97
N GLU A 4 29.10 -7.30 -15.19
CA GLU A 4 28.71 -8.68 -15.51
C GLU A 4 29.77 -9.67 -14.99
N GLU A 5 31.02 -9.23 -14.99
CA GLU A 5 32.15 -9.94 -14.41
C GLU A 5 32.00 -10.21 -12.90
N ARG A 6 31.58 -9.23 -12.09
CA ARG A 6 31.31 -9.46 -10.65
C ARG A 6 30.19 -10.47 -10.44
N LEU A 7 29.13 -10.41 -11.26
CA LEU A 7 28.04 -11.37 -11.18
C LEU A 7 28.53 -12.78 -11.56
N ARG A 8 29.33 -12.90 -12.62
CA ARG A 8 29.92 -14.17 -13.07
C ARG A 8 30.78 -14.81 -11.99
N ILE A 9 31.72 -14.06 -11.41
CA ILE A 9 32.59 -14.52 -10.31
C ILE A 9 31.74 -14.98 -9.11
N LEU A 10 30.74 -14.19 -8.72
CA LEU A 10 29.85 -14.55 -7.62
C LEU A 10 29.10 -15.88 -7.90
N LEU A 11 28.62 -16.09 -9.12
CA LEU A 11 27.93 -17.33 -9.49
C LEU A 11 28.89 -18.53 -9.48
N GLU A 12 30.13 -18.36 -9.91
CA GLU A 12 31.17 -19.40 -9.81
C GLU A 12 31.44 -19.76 -8.34
N ASP A 13 31.62 -18.75 -7.47
CA ASP A 13 31.80 -18.95 -6.03
C ASP A 13 30.60 -19.66 -5.39
N LEU A 14 29.37 -19.27 -5.76
CA LEU A 14 28.14 -19.90 -5.28
C LEU A 14 27.98 -21.33 -5.81
N GLY A 15 28.50 -21.65 -6.99
CA GLY A 15 28.54 -23.00 -7.56
C GLY A 15 29.40 -23.99 -6.77
N SER A 16 30.36 -23.50 -5.98
CA SER A 16 31.10 -24.33 -5.02
C SER A 16 30.31 -24.58 -3.72
N ARG A 17 29.30 -23.75 -3.43
CA ARG A 17 28.52 -23.79 -2.19
C ARG A 17 27.17 -24.47 -2.37
N PHE A 18 26.53 -24.33 -3.51
CA PHE A 18 25.26 -24.98 -3.84
C PHE A 18 25.45 -25.98 -4.97
N THR A 19 24.38 -26.64 -5.40
CA THR A 19 24.47 -27.52 -6.58
C THR A 19 24.52 -26.68 -7.85
N ARG A 20 25.18 -27.18 -8.91
CA ARG A 20 25.25 -26.44 -10.20
C ARG A 20 23.86 -26.18 -10.79
N GLU A 21 22.89 -27.03 -10.48
CA GLU A 21 21.49 -26.89 -10.88
C GLU A 21 20.80 -25.66 -10.25
N ASP A 22 21.28 -25.19 -9.09
CA ASP A 22 20.71 -24.02 -8.40
C ASP A 22 21.16 -22.69 -9.02
N ILE A 23 22.25 -22.69 -9.79
CA ILE A 23 22.91 -21.47 -10.26
C ILE A 23 22.03 -20.62 -11.18
N PRO A 24 21.25 -21.18 -12.12
CA PRO A 24 20.27 -20.41 -12.88
C PRO A 24 19.23 -19.71 -11.98
N GLN A 25 18.72 -20.39 -10.96
CA GLN A 25 17.75 -19.81 -10.01
C GLN A 25 18.37 -18.71 -9.16
N ILE A 26 19.59 -18.92 -8.66
CA ILE A 26 20.37 -17.90 -7.93
C ILE A 26 20.59 -16.66 -8.80
N ARG A 27 20.97 -16.84 -10.06
CA ARG A 27 21.16 -15.73 -11.01
C ARG A 27 19.88 -14.93 -11.19
N ASN A 28 18.76 -15.62 -11.43
CA ASN A 28 17.45 -14.98 -11.61
C ASN A 28 17.03 -14.23 -10.34
N ALA A 29 17.22 -14.83 -9.16
CA ALA A 29 16.94 -14.20 -7.88
C ALA A 29 17.79 -12.95 -7.65
N LEU A 30 19.10 -12.98 -7.95
CA LEU A 30 19.98 -11.81 -7.81
C LEU A 30 19.55 -10.65 -8.72
N LEU A 31 19.26 -10.94 -10.00
CA LEU A 31 18.79 -9.93 -10.93
C LEU A 31 17.44 -9.33 -10.50
N ALA A 32 16.51 -10.18 -10.08
CA ALA A 32 15.20 -9.76 -9.60
C ALA A 32 15.29 -8.90 -8.32
N LEU A 33 16.07 -9.34 -7.33
CA LEU A 33 16.25 -8.61 -6.08
C LEU A 33 16.96 -7.27 -6.27
N ARG A 34 17.86 -7.17 -7.26
CA ARG A 34 18.44 -5.89 -7.65
C ARG A 34 17.42 -4.94 -8.25
N ALA A 35 16.58 -5.45 -9.15
CA ALA A 35 15.48 -4.64 -9.69
C ALA A 35 14.54 -4.16 -8.58
N VAL A 36 14.29 -4.98 -7.55
CA VAL A 36 13.55 -4.57 -6.34
C VAL A 36 14.33 -3.54 -5.52
N ALA A 37 15.64 -3.69 -5.37
CA ALA A 37 16.49 -2.74 -4.65
C ALA A 37 16.60 -1.38 -5.34
N ASP A 38 16.40 -1.31 -6.65
CA ASP A 38 16.40 -0.06 -7.42
C ASP A 38 15.08 0.73 -7.24
N ILE A 39 14.00 0.09 -6.75
CA ILE A 39 12.74 0.78 -6.43
C ILE A 39 13.00 1.68 -5.20
N PRO A 40 12.80 3.02 -5.28
CA PRO A 40 13.14 3.96 -4.20
C PRO A 40 12.58 3.58 -2.81
N VAL A 41 11.40 2.96 -2.81
CA VAL A 41 10.59 2.71 -1.62
C VAL A 41 10.77 1.31 -1.07
N SER A 42 11.49 0.48 -1.81
CA SER A 42 11.73 -0.89 -1.41
C SER A 42 12.51 -0.94 -0.10
N ARG A 43 12.11 -1.85 0.79
CA ARG A 43 12.81 -2.08 2.06
C ARG A 43 14.26 -2.49 1.89
N ILE A 44 14.63 -2.98 0.70
CA ILE A 44 15.99 -3.37 0.34
C ILE A 44 16.67 -2.35 -0.58
N ASN A 45 16.11 -1.16 -0.75
CA ASN A 45 16.80 -0.08 -1.43
C ASN A 45 17.94 0.47 -0.53
N PRO A 46 19.18 0.53 -1.03
CA PRO A 46 20.32 1.00 -0.25
C PRO A 46 20.24 2.49 0.14
N SER A 47 19.54 3.32 -0.64
CA SER A 47 19.32 4.74 -0.33
C SER A 47 18.55 4.97 0.98
N ASN A 48 17.88 3.94 1.52
CA ASN A 48 17.22 3.98 2.82
C ASN A 48 18.19 3.82 4.01
N GLY A 49 19.50 3.84 3.78
CA GLY A 49 20.53 3.79 4.82
C GLY A 49 20.90 2.37 5.28
N TYR A 50 20.43 1.34 4.58
CA TYR A 50 20.73 -0.07 4.89
C TYR A 50 21.54 -0.73 3.78
N HIS A 51 22.37 -1.70 4.15
CA HIS A 51 23.01 -2.57 3.16
C HIS A 51 22.12 -3.78 2.84
N PRO A 52 21.60 -3.93 1.62
CA PRO A 52 20.71 -5.04 1.29
C PRO A 52 21.49 -6.35 1.09
N VAL A 53 21.07 -7.38 1.81
CA VAL A 53 21.68 -8.72 1.81
C VAL A 53 20.61 -9.75 1.47
N VAL A 54 20.90 -10.62 0.51
CA VAL A 54 20.12 -11.84 0.30
C VAL A 54 20.83 -13.01 0.97
N VAL A 55 20.10 -13.78 1.78
CA VAL A 55 20.59 -15.02 2.39
C VAL A 55 19.99 -16.17 1.59
N PHE A 56 20.79 -16.78 0.73
CA PHE A 56 20.38 -17.98 0.02
C PHE A 56 20.38 -19.17 0.98
N LYS A 57 19.24 -19.87 1.06
CA LYS A 57 19.04 -21.02 1.94
C LYS A 57 18.65 -22.24 1.13
N LYS A 58 19.25 -23.39 1.44
CA LYS A 58 18.87 -24.70 0.86
C LYS A 58 19.03 -25.80 1.90
N ARG A 59 18.12 -26.78 1.89
CA ARG A 59 18.23 -27.97 2.74
C ARG A 59 18.91 -29.12 1.99
N PHE A 60 19.94 -29.66 2.61
CA PHE A 60 20.64 -30.88 2.17
C PHE A 60 20.37 -31.98 3.20
N GLY A 61 19.27 -32.70 3.02
CA GLY A 61 18.78 -33.65 4.03
C GLY A 61 18.43 -32.95 5.34
N ARG A 62 19.20 -33.23 6.41
CA ARG A 62 19.01 -32.61 7.74
C ARG A 62 19.79 -31.30 7.93
N ILE A 63 20.70 -30.95 7.03
CA ILE A 63 21.57 -29.78 7.15
C ILE A 63 20.99 -28.62 6.34
N GLN A 64 20.87 -27.46 6.96
CA GLN A 64 20.51 -26.22 6.27
C GLN A 64 21.77 -25.41 5.97
N LYS A 65 22.01 -25.14 4.69
CA LYS A 65 23.12 -24.29 4.25
C LYS A 65 22.62 -22.89 3.98
N GLU A 66 23.32 -21.90 4.52
CA GLU A 66 23.01 -20.49 4.34
C GLU A 66 24.23 -19.75 3.79
N VAL A 67 24.02 -18.94 2.75
CA VAL A 67 25.09 -18.10 2.17
C VAL A 67 24.55 -16.68 2.00
N PRO A 68 24.98 -15.72 2.84
CA PRO A 68 24.62 -14.32 2.67
C PRO A 68 25.42 -13.69 1.52
N VAL A 69 24.76 -12.88 0.71
CA VAL A 69 25.30 -12.22 -0.47
C VAL A 69 24.86 -10.77 -0.47
N SER A 70 25.80 -9.86 -0.68
CA SER A 70 25.51 -8.44 -0.88
C SER A 70 24.83 -8.22 -2.23
N ILE A 71 23.65 -7.58 -2.22
CA ILE A 71 22.91 -7.26 -3.45
C ILE A 71 23.57 -6.11 -4.21
N THR A 72 24.23 -5.19 -3.50
CA THR A 72 24.92 -4.02 -4.07
C THR A 72 26.31 -4.36 -4.59
N GLU A 73 27.09 -5.09 -3.80
CA GLU A 73 28.49 -5.39 -4.13
C GLU A 73 28.65 -6.67 -4.96
N LEU A 74 27.62 -7.51 -5.00
CA LEU A 74 27.63 -8.84 -5.63
C LEU A 74 28.79 -9.70 -5.13
N LYS A 75 28.91 -9.83 -3.81
CA LYS A 75 29.92 -10.66 -3.15
C LYS A 75 29.31 -11.49 -2.03
N ILE A 76 29.92 -12.65 -1.76
CA ILE A 76 29.59 -13.46 -0.59
C ILE A 76 30.05 -12.74 0.67
N LEU A 77 29.16 -12.70 1.66
CA LEU A 77 29.44 -12.17 2.98
C LEU A 77 29.80 -13.30 3.96
N ASN A 78 30.64 -12.98 4.92
CA ASN A 78 31.08 -13.82 6.02
C ASN A 78 31.02 -13.01 7.31
N ARG A 79 31.34 -13.63 8.45
CA ARG A 79 31.27 -12.96 9.77
C ARG A 79 32.11 -11.68 9.86
N TYR A 80 33.19 -11.55 9.08
CA TYR A 80 34.14 -10.45 9.15
C TYR A 80 33.80 -9.26 8.26
N ASN A 81 33.07 -9.49 7.16
CA ASN A 81 32.69 -8.44 6.21
C ASN A 81 31.18 -8.16 6.18
N MET A 82 30.41 -8.78 7.08
CA MET A 82 28.97 -8.57 7.21
C MET A 82 28.68 -7.15 7.73
N PRO A 83 27.91 -6.32 7.00
CA PRO A 83 27.58 -4.97 7.46
C PRO A 83 26.71 -4.99 8.72
N GLY A 84 26.99 -4.08 9.66
CA GLY A 84 26.21 -3.92 10.89
C GLY A 84 24.77 -3.46 10.62
N TRP A 85 24.59 -2.52 9.68
CA TRP A 85 23.30 -1.95 9.28
C TRP A 85 22.70 -2.64 8.05
N ARG A 86 22.52 -3.96 8.10
CA ARG A 86 22.01 -4.72 6.95
C ARG A 86 20.50 -4.96 7.00
N ARG A 87 19.91 -5.10 5.81
CA ARG A 87 18.54 -5.60 5.63
C ARG A 87 18.61 -6.95 4.94
N GLU A 88 18.29 -8.01 5.68
CA GLU A 88 18.33 -9.37 5.15
C GLU A 88 17.00 -9.77 4.49
N VAL A 89 17.10 -10.47 3.36
CA VAL A 89 16.01 -11.19 2.71
C VAL A 89 16.43 -12.64 2.61
N ASN A 90 15.61 -13.54 3.17
CA ASN A 90 15.86 -14.97 3.04
C ASN A 90 15.27 -15.45 1.73
N PHE A 91 16.08 -16.04 0.86
CA PHE A 91 15.63 -16.67 -0.38
C PHE A 91 15.89 -18.18 -0.30
N TRP A 92 14.82 -18.95 -0.19
CA TRP A 92 14.91 -20.41 -0.10
C TRP A 92 14.94 -21.03 -1.49
N LEU A 93 16.06 -21.63 -1.88
CA LEU A 93 16.21 -22.25 -3.21
C LEU A 93 15.21 -23.39 -3.45
N ASP A 94 14.79 -24.07 -2.38
CA ASP A 94 13.83 -25.17 -2.47
C ASP A 94 12.37 -24.71 -2.68
N ASN A 95 12.03 -23.47 -2.31
CA ASN A 95 10.64 -22.99 -2.24
C ASN A 95 10.39 -21.70 -3.00
N ASP A 96 11.29 -20.72 -2.90
CA ASP A 96 11.10 -19.39 -3.46
C ASP A 96 11.45 -19.36 -4.96
N VAL A 97 10.67 -18.60 -5.71
CA VAL A 97 10.89 -18.37 -7.14
C VAL A 97 11.12 -16.89 -7.41
N ALA A 98 11.86 -16.60 -8.47
CA ALA A 98 12.06 -15.25 -9.00
C ALA A 98 11.81 -15.29 -10.50
N VAL A 99 10.65 -14.79 -10.94
CA VAL A 99 10.19 -14.91 -12.31
C VAL A 99 9.68 -13.57 -12.84
N MET A 100 9.89 -13.35 -14.14
CA MET A 100 9.24 -12.27 -14.88
C MET A 100 8.04 -12.86 -15.63
N ASP A 101 6.90 -12.20 -15.51
CA ASP A 101 5.64 -12.61 -16.11
C ASP A 101 4.82 -11.36 -16.50
N THR A 102 3.60 -11.56 -16.97
CA THR A 102 2.65 -10.49 -17.26
C THR A 102 1.32 -10.73 -16.56
N ILE A 103 0.81 -9.72 -15.87
CA ILE A 103 -0.53 -9.75 -15.27
C ILE A 103 -1.39 -8.72 -15.99
N ASN A 104 -2.44 -9.16 -16.69
CA ASN A 104 -3.32 -8.31 -17.51
C ASN A 104 -2.56 -7.41 -18.51
N GLY A 105 -1.46 -7.93 -19.08
CA GLY A 105 -0.60 -7.23 -20.03
C GLY A 105 0.42 -6.27 -19.39
N ILE A 106 0.57 -6.28 -18.05
CA ILE A 106 1.52 -5.43 -17.32
C ILE A 106 2.76 -6.26 -16.96
N GLU A 107 3.96 -5.73 -17.26
CA GLU A 107 5.22 -6.36 -16.86
C GLU A 107 5.25 -6.56 -15.35
N THR A 108 5.43 -7.81 -14.91
CA THR A 108 5.32 -8.18 -13.52
C THR A 108 6.55 -8.99 -13.10
N LEU A 109 7.30 -8.47 -12.12
CA LEU A 109 8.35 -9.22 -11.46
C LEU A 109 7.79 -9.86 -10.18
N MET A 110 7.96 -11.17 -10.01
CA MET A 110 7.44 -11.92 -8.87
C MET A 110 8.58 -12.62 -8.14
N ILE A 111 8.69 -12.39 -6.83
CA ILE A 111 9.72 -12.97 -5.95
C ILE A 111 9.07 -13.48 -4.66
N GLY A 112 9.25 -14.76 -4.35
CA GLY A 112 8.80 -15.39 -3.10
C GLY A 112 8.19 -16.77 -3.30
N ASP A 113 7.44 -17.25 -2.31
CA ASP A 113 6.77 -18.55 -2.36
C ASP A 113 5.66 -18.57 -3.44
N PRO A 114 5.62 -19.59 -4.33
CA PRO A 114 4.63 -19.68 -5.40
C PRO A 114 3.17 -19.60 -4.94
N ARG A 115 2.81 -20.17 -3.78
CA ARG A 115 1.43 -20.12 -3.28
C ARG A 115 1.07 -18.72 -2.81
N GLY A 116 2.01 -18.05 -2.13
CA GLY A 116 1.89 -16.65 -1.76
C GLY A 116 1.74 -15.74 -2.97
N LEU A 117 2.61 -15.91 -3.98
CA LEU A 117 2.58 -15.15 -5.22
C LEU A 117 1.29 -15.33 -6.01
N ASN A 118 0.76 -16.56 -6.11
CA ASN A 118 -0.52 -16.81 -6.76
C ASN A 118 -1.67 -16.05 -6.08
N ARG A 119 -1.72 -16.06 -4.74
CA ARG A 119 -2.73 -15.31 -3.98
C ARG A 119 -2.61 -13.80 -4.21
N LEU A 120 -1.38 -13.26 -4.20
CA LEU A 120 -1.14 -11.86 -4.52
C LEU A 120 -1.54 -11.52 -5.95
N GLY A 121 -1.25 -12.42 -6.90
CA GLY A 121 -1.66 -12.30 -8.30
C GLY A 121 -3.18 -12.18 -8.43
N ASP A 122 -3.95 -12.99 -7.71
CA ASP A 122 -5.42 -12.93 -7.72
C ASP A 122 -5.97 -11.65 -7.08
N ILE A 123 -5.36 -11.18 -5.99
CA ILE A 123 -5.68 -9.88 -5.40
C ILE A 123 -5.44 -8.77 -6.43
N ILE A 124 -4.27 -8.78 -7.08
CA ILE A 124 -3.89 -7.76 -8.07
C ILE A 124 -4.79 -7.79 -9.30
N ARG A 125 -5.11 -8.97 -9.84
CA ARG A 125 -6.04 -9.11 -10.96
C ARG A 125 -7.38 -8.45 -10.66
N ARG A 126 -7.93 -8.67 -9.46
CA ARG A 126 -9.18 -8.03 -9.02
C ARG A 126 -9.03 -6.53 -8.85
N LEU A 127 -7.94 -6.06 -8.24
CA LEU A 127 -7.68 -4.62 -8.10
C LEU A 127 -7.60 -3.93 -9.46
N LEU A 128 -6.81 -4.47 -10.38
CA LEU A 128 -6.61 -3.92 -11.72
C LEU A 128 -7.90 -3.84 -12.55
N GLN A 129 -8.89 -4.70 -12.28
CA GLN A 129 -10.20 -4.64 -12.95
C GLN A 129 -10.99 -3.39 -12.58
N TYR A 130 -10.84 -2.89 -11.36
CA TYR A 130 -11.58 -1.74 -10.84
C TYR A 130 -10.77 -0.43 -10.84
N MET A 131 -9.48 -0.50 -11.17
CA MET A 131 -8.62 0.66 -11.31
C MET A 131 -8.95 1.44 -12.58
N ARG A 132 -8.93 2.78 -12.48
CA ARG A 132 -9.11 3.67 -13.64
C ARG A 132 -7.84 3.73 -14.48
N PHE A 133 -6.67 3.73 -13.84
CA PHE A 133 -5.37 3.76 -14.51
C PHE A 133 -4.55 2.54 -14.11
N ARG A 134 -3.99 1.85 -15.11
CA ARG A 134 -3.14 0.69 -14.87
C ARG A 134 -1.70 1.12 -14.57
N PRO A 135 -1.01 0.47 -13.62
CA PRO A 135 0.42 0.67 -13.44
C PRO A 135 1.18 0.19 -14.68
N ARG A 136 2.35 0.78 -14.92
CA ARG A 136 3.27 0.42 -16.01
C ARG A 136 4.01 -0.88 -15.70
N LYS A 137 4.36 -1.07 -14.43
CA LYS A 137 5.09 -2.24 -13.93
C LYS A 137 4.59 -2.62 -12.55
N LEU A 138 4.58 -3.92 -12.30
CA LEU A 138 4.25 -4.51 -11.01
C LEU A 138 5.44 -5.27 -10.47
N VAL A 139 5.64 -5.16 -9.16
CA VAL A 139 6.66 -5.96 -8.48
C VAL A 139 6.04 -6.58 -7.23
N LEU A 140 5.82 -7.88 -7.27
CA LEU A 140 5.34 -8.69 -6.16
C LEU A 140 6.55 -9.25 -5.43
N PHE A 141 6.79 -8.75 -4.23
CA PHE A 141 7.94 -9.10 -3.41
C PHE A 141 7.46 -9.66 -2.07
N TYR A 142 7.41 -10.98 -1.97
CA TYR A 142 6.82 -11.75 -0.87
C TYR A 142 5.39 -11.33 -0.57
N ASN A 143 5.19 -10.48 0.42
CA ASN A 143 3.89 -9.99 0.86
C ASN A 143 3.69 -8.49 0.54
N THR A 144 4.60 -7.90 -0.23
CA THR A 144 4.57 -6.50 -0.64
C THR A 144 4.34 -6.41 -2.15
N ILE A 145 3.55 -5.43 -2.57
CA ILE A 145 3.27 -5.15 -3.96
C ILE A 145 3.66 -3.71 -4.22
N TYR A 146 4.56 -3.51 -5.19
CA TYR A 146 4.92 -2.19 -5.68
C TYR A 146 4.25 -1.98 -7.04
N MET A 147 3.49 -0.90 -7.16
CA MET A 147 2.87 -0.46 -8.41
C MET A 147 3.60 0.79 -8.90
N ASP A 148 4.19 0.71 -10.09
CA ASP A 148 4.87 1.84 -10.73
C ASP A 148 3.93 2.55 -11.71
N PHE A 149 3.71 3.84 -11.52
CA PHE A 149 2.92 4.70 -12.42
C PHE A 149 3.79 5.62 -13.28
N GLY A 150 5.11 5.49 -13.20
CA GLY A 150 6.10 6.28 -13.92
C GLY A 150 6.39 7.64 -13.26
N ALA A 151 7.48 8.27 -13.70
CA ALA A 151 7.99 9.52 -13.12
C ALA A 151 8.22 9.43 -11.60
N ASN A 152 8.81 8.31 -11.14
CA ASN A 152 9.10 8.01 -9.74
C ASN A 152 7.87 7.98 -8.80
N ARG A 153 6.67 7.79 -9.34
CA ARG A 153 5.42 7.66 -8.59
C ARG A 153 5.11 6.20 -8.32
N TYR A 154 5.00 5.84 -7.05
CA TYR A 154 4.75 4.47 -6.62
C TYR A 154 3.62 4.39 -5.62
N VAL A 155 2.93 3.26 -5.65
CA VAL A 155 2.10 2.80 -4.54
C VAL A 155 2.65 1.49 -4.01
N GLU A 156 2.92 1.45 -2.70
CA GLU A 156 3.27 0.23 -1.97
C GLU A 156 2.01 -0.29 -1.26
N LEU A 157 1.66 -1.55 -1.52
CA LEU A 157 0.68 -2.31 -0.74
C LEU A 157 1.41 -3.41 0.02
N LEU A 158 1.38 -3.35 1.34
CA LEU A 158 1.92 -4.41 2.20
C LEU A 158 0.76 -5.20 2.79
N ILE A 159 0.73 -6.51 2.52
CA ILE A 159 -0.33 -7.39 2.97
C ILE A 159 0.18 -8.28 4.11
N LYS A 160 -0.53 -8.31 5.24
CA LYS A 160 -0.20 -9.14 6.40
C LYS A 160 -1.47 -9.84 6.88
N GLY A 161 -1.71 -11.06 6.40
CA GLY A 161 -2.96 -11.77 6.68
C GLY A 161 -4.16 -10.99 6.12
N SER A 162 -5.06 -10.55 6.99
CA SER A 162 -6.22 -9.72 6.65
C SER A 162 -5.93 -8.22 6.53
N ASP A 163 -4.71 -7.81 6.86
CA ASP A 163 -4.37 -6.39 7.00
C ASP A 163 -3.66 -5.89 5.75
N VAL A 164 -3.97 -4.66 5.34
CA VAL A 164 -3.30 -3.98 4.23
C VAL A 164 -2.79 -2.60 4.66
N GLU A 165 -1.51 -2.34 4.43
CA GLU A 165 -0.92 -1.01 4.60
C GLU A 165 -0.70 -0.41 3.21
N VAL A 166 -1.24 0.78 2.99
CA VAL A 166 -1.02 1.55 1.76
C VAL A 166 -0.04 2.67 2.02
N ARG A 167 0.93 2.84 1.12
CA ARG A 167 1.83 3.99 1.14
C ARG A 167 1.94 4.58 -0.26
N LEU A 168 1.78 5.90 -0.33
CA LEU A 168 1.95 6.69 -1.54
C LEU A 168 3.35 7.30 -1.55
N ILE A 169 4.03 7.26 -2.69
CA ILE A 169 5.37 7.81 -2.82
C ILE A 169 5.47 8.70 -4.04
N ASN A 170 5.94 9.93 -3.80
CA ASN A 170 5.98 11.04 -4.76
C ASN A 170 4.63 11.25 -5.49
N MET A 171 3.54 10.81 -4.85
CA MET A 171 2.19 10.84 -5.38
C MET A 171 1.29 11.50 -4.35
N LYS A 172 0.45 12.43 -4.80
CA LYS A 172 -0.51 13.08 -3.91
C LYS A 172 -1.78 12.24 -3.75
N VAL A 173 -2.51 12.47 -2.67
CA VAL A 173 -3.76 11.74 -2.36
C VAL A 173 -4.78 11.88 -3.50
N GLY A 174 -4.99 13.09 -4.04
CA GLY A 174 -5.95 13.29 -5.12
C GLY A 174 -5.58 12.53 -6.40
N GLU A 175 -4.29 12.41 -6.70
CA GLU A 175 -3.78 11.65 -7.84
C GLU A 175 -3.97 10.14 -7.64
N ALA A 176 -3.62 9.63 -6.45
CA ALA A 176 -3.79 8.23 -6.12
C ALA A 176 -5.26 7.78 -6.18
N VAL A 177 -6.19 8.61 -5.69
CA VAL A 177 -7.63 8.38 -5.82
C VAL A 177 -8.05 8.24 -7.29
N ASN A 178 -7.52 9.10 -8.15
CA ASN A 178 -7.80 9.02 -9.58
C ASN A 178 -7.28 7.73 -10.21
N TYR A 179 -6.14 7.20 -9.76
CA TYR A 179 -5.61 5.92 -10.25
C TYR A 179 -6.41 4.72 -9.76
N PHE A 180 -6.70 4.67 -8.46
CA PHE A 180 -7.42 3.55 -7.86
C PHE A 180 -8.90 3.50 -8.27
N GLY A 181 -9.60 4.63 -8.32
CA GLY A 181 -11.03 4.65 -8.60
C GLY A 181 -11.82 3.67 -7.71
N LYS A 182 -12.68 2.85 -8.34
CA LYS A 182 -13.53 1.87 -7.63
C LYS A 182 -12.73 0.77 -6.91
N ALA A 183 -11.45 0.59 -7.24
CA ALA A 183 -10.61 -0.35 -6.50
C ALA A 183 -10.50 0.00 -5.02
N MET A 184 -10.70 1.27 -4.62
CA MET A 184 -10.73 1.67 -3.21
C MET A 184 -11.82 0.95 -2.41
N GLU A 185 -13.03 0.85 -2.95
CA GLU A 185 -14.14 0.11 -2.33
C GLU A 185 -13.83 -1.39 -2.25
N HIS A 186 -13.17 -1.93 -3.28
CA HIS A 186 -12.79 -3.34 -3.29
C HIS A 186 -11.71 -3.66 -2.24
N ILE A 187 -10.68 -2.82 -2.11
CA ILE A 187 -9.68 -2.96 -1.05
C ILE A 187 -10.36 -2.86 0.32
N ASP A 188 -11.30 -1.93 0.48
CA ASP A 188 -12.01 -1.79 1.73
C ASP A 188 -12.82 -3.06 2.09
N SER A 189 -13.52 -3.66 1.13
CA SER A 189 -14.28 -4.88 1.39
C SER A 189 -13.41 -6.14 1.54
N ALA A 190 -12.25 -6.20 0.87
CA ALA A 190 -11.41 -7.39 0.83
C ALA A 190 -10.51 -7.55 2.06
N PHE A 191 -10.15 -6.46 2.73
CA PHE A 191 -9.25 -6.45 3.87
C PHE A 191 -9.96 -6.02 5.15
N GLY A 192 -9.57 -6.60 6.29
CA GLY A 192 -10.15 -6.27 7.59
C GLY A 192 -9.63 -4.92 8.09
N ASN A 193 -8.33 -4.87 8.38
CA ASN A 193 -7.67 -3.67 8.91
C ASN A 193 -6.88 -2.95 7.83
N LYS A 194 -6.89 -1.62 7.90
CA LYS A 194 -6.11 -0.74 7.01
C LYS A 194 -5.43 0.36 7.81
N ASN A 195 -4.34 0.89 7.27
CA ASN A 195 -3.63 2.01 7.90
C ASN A 195 -4.35 3.35 7.67
N LEU A 196 -3.92 4.36 8.42
CA LEU A 196 -4.44 5.73 8.32
C LEU A 196 -4.42 6.29 6.88
N GLU A 197 -3.36 6.00 6.11
CA GLU A 197 -3.21 6.49 4.74
C GLU A 197 -4.31 5.94 3.82
N PHE A 198 -4.70 4.67 4.01
CA PHE A 198 -5.82 4.08 3.27
C PHE A 198 -7.13 4.79 3.57
N TYR A 199 -7.45 5.06 4.84
CA TYR A 199 -8.71 5.73 5.18
C TYR A 199 -8.77 7.18 4.69
N ARG A 200 -7.62 7.88 4.64
CA ARG A 200 -7.52 9.19 3.98
C ARG A 200 -7.82 9.09 2.49
N LEU A 201 -7.23 8.11 1.80
CA LEU A 201 -7.54 7.82 0.39
C LEU A 201 -9.01 7.46 0.19
N LEU A 202 -9.58 6.66 1.09
CA LEU A 202 -10.98 6.23 1.01
C LEU A 202 -11.94 7.42 1.14
N PHE A 203 -11.68 8.33 2.09
CA PHE A 203 -12.45 9.56 2.20
C PHE A 203 -12.26 10.45 0.98
N ALA A 204 -11.03 10.63 0.50
CA ALA A 204 -10.75 11.42 -0.70
C ALA A 204 -11.43 10.84 -1.96
N TYR A 205 -11.55 9.52 -2.06
CA TYR A 205 -12.37 8.84 -3.08
C TYR A 205 -13.86 9.08 -2.88
N ALA A 206 -14.35 9.03 -1.64
CA ALA A 206 -15.75 9.31 -1.33
C ALA A 206 -16.18 10.71 -1.77
N THR A 207 -15.27 11.68 -1.84
CA THR A 207 -15.58 13.04 -2.32
C THR A 207 -15.67 13.19 -3.86
N GLU A 208 -15.35 12.15 -4.64
CA GLU A 208 -15.39 12.16 -6.11
C GLU A 208 -16.82 12.24 -6.68
N THR A 209 -17.74 11.49 -6.07
CA THR A 209 -19.13 11.40 -6.54
C THR A 209 -20.09 11.39 -5.37
N ARG A 210 -21.31 11.86 -5.61
CA ARG A 210 -22.36 11.82 -4.59
C ARG A 210 -22.63 10.40 -4.09
N SER A 211 -22.68 9.42 -4.99
CA SER A 211 -22.93 8.03 -4.62
C SER A 211 -21.83 7.44 -3.73
N SER A 212 -20.56 7.74 -4.03
CA SER A 212 -19.43 7.30 -3.20
C SER A 212 -19.45 7.98 -1.83
N PHE A 213 -19.85 9.26 -1.78
CA PHE A 213 -20.01 9.98 -0.51
C PHE A 213 -21.14 9.42 0.33
N ASP A 214 -22.30 9.15 -0.28
CA ASP A 214 -23.47 8.57 0.38
C ASP A 214 -23.14 7.22 1.02
N TRP A 215 -22.51 6.32 0.24
CA TRP A 215 -21.99 5.04 0.74
C TRP A 215 -21.04 5.21 1.91
N PHE A 216 -20.06 6.12 1.78
CA PHE A 216 -19.08 6.37 2.84
C PHE A 216 -19.75 6.92 4.10
N PHE A 217 -20.67 7.86 3.95
CA PHE A 217 -21.39 8.48 5.05
C PHE A 217 -22.19 7.45 5.83
N HIS A 218 -22.98 6.62 5.14
CA HIS A 218 -23.79 5.59 5.79
C HIS A 218 -22.96 4.47 6.41
N ARG A 219 -21.80 4.14 5.82
CA ARG A 219 -20.94 3.06 6.32
C ARG A 219 -20.05 3.48 7.48
N TYR A 220 -19.50 4.70 7.48
CA TYR A 220 -18.48 5.13 8.45
C TYR A 220 -18.91 6.28 9.34
N VAL A 221 -19.72 7.22 8.84
CA VAL A 221 -20.08 8.43 9.58
C VAL A 221 -21.33 8.20 10.42
N TYR A 222 -22.45 7.84 9.77
CA TYR A 222 -23.76 7.70 10.41
C TYR A 222 -23.77 6.75 11.62
N PRO A 223 -23.14 5.55 11.58
CA PRO A 223 -23.15 4.64 12.72
C PRO A 223 -22.48 5.24 13.97
N GLY A 224 -21.43 6.03 13.77
CA GLY A 224 -20.63 6.67 14.81
C GLY A 224 -21.18 8.00 15.33
N LEU A 225 -22.28 8.50 14.76
CA LEU A 225 -22.94 9.70 15.27
C LEU A 225 -23.55 9.44 16.66
N ASN A 226 -23.46 10.44 17.53
CA ASN A 226 -24.11 10.42 18.83
C ASN A 226 -25.64 10.65 18.71
N PRO A 227 -26.43 10.40 19.77
CA PRO A 227 -27.89 10.54 19.72
C PRO A 227 -28.36 11.93 19.26
N GLU A 228 -27.80 13.01 19.81
CA GLU A 228 -28.15 14.40 19.43
C GLU A 228 -27.89 14.69 17.93
N GLN A 229 -26.81 14.11 17.39
CA GLN A 229 -26.51 14.21 15.97
C GLN A 229 -27.53 13.43 15.15
N LYS A 230 -27.86 12.20 15.56
CA LYS A 230 -28.85 11.34 14.86
C LYS A 230 -30.25 11.95 14.87
N GLU A 231 -30.70 12.43 16.03
CA GLU A 231 -31.97 13.17 16.18
C GLU A 231 -32.02 14.36 15.23
N PHE A 232 -30.93 15.13 15.11
CA PHE A 232 -30.87 16.22 14.14
C PHE A 232 -31.10 15.74 12.69
N PHE A 233 -30.51 14.61 12.30
CA PHE A 233 -30.72 14.04 10.96
C PHE A 233 -32.15 13.51 10.74
N GLU A 234 -32.78 12.98 11.79
CA GLU A 234 -34.16 12.47 11.76
C GLU A 234 -35.20 13.60 11.73
N GLU A 235 -34.93 14.72 12.42
CA GLU A 235 -35.75 15.93 12.41
C GLU A 235 -35.71 16.67 11.06
N MET A 236 -34.66 16.45 10.26
CA MET A 236 -34.59 17.02 8.93
C MET A 236 -35.64 16.38 8.02
N GLN A 237 -36.69 17.14 7.71
CA GLN A 237 -37.73 16.76 6.74
C GLN A 237 -37.16 16.33 5.37
N ASP A 238 -35.94 16.77 5.03
CA ASP A 238 -35.25 16.37 3.80
C ASP A 238 -33.78 15.99 4.03
N TYR A 239 -33.60 14.80 4.61
CA TYR A 239 -32.30 14.14 4.78
C TYR A 239 -31.48 14.07 3.49
N ARG A 240 -32.13 13.81 2.34
CA ARG A 240 -31.45 13.70 1.04
C ARG A 240 -30.88 15.05 0.62
N ASN A 241 -31.61 16.14 0.83
CA ASN A 241 -31.12 17.48 0.54
C ASN A 241 -30.00 17.92 1.49
N PHE A 242 -30.03 17.50 2.76
CA PHE A 242 -28.89 17.70 3.64
C PHE A 242 -27.62 17.02 3.12
N LEU A 243 -27.70 15.73 2.76
CA LEU A 243 -26.53 15.02 2.21
C LEU A 243 -26.06 15.64 0.89
N THR A 244 -26.98 16.15 0.05
CA THR A 244 -26.63 16.96 -1.13
C THR A 244 -25.74 18.13 -0.76
N LEU A 245 -26.19 18.90 0.24
CA LEU A 245 -25.53 20.13 0.66
C LEU A 245 -24.18 19.81 1.29
N LEU A 246 -24.12 18.82 2.18
CA LEU A 246 -22.88 18.37 2.80
C LEU A 246 -21.87 17.92 1.72
N TYR A 247 -22.30 17.10 0.76
CA TYR A 247 -21.46 16.69 -0.37
C TYR A 247 -20.95 17.89 -1.18
N SER A 248 -21.79 18.90 -1.41
CA SER A 248 -21.38 20.11 -2.16
C SER A 248 -20.24 20.88 -1.49
N HIS A 249 -20.13 20.80 -0.16
CA HIS A 249 -19.02 21.37 0.59
C HIS A 249 -17.81 20.42 0.63
N VAL A 250 -18.05 19.13 0.88
CA VAL A 250 -16.99 18.10 0.97
C VAL A 250 -16.25 17.93 -0.36
N SER A 251 -16.96 17.91 -1.48
CA SER A 251 -16.38 17.77 -2.83
C SER A 251 -15.45 18.92 -3.24
N ARG A 252 -15.56 20.09 -2.59
CA ARG A 252 -14.69 21.25 -2.81
C ARG A 252 -13.42 21.23 -1.97
N LEU A 253 -13.27 20.28 -1.05
CA LEU A 253 -12.05 20.14 -0.26
C LEU A 253 -10.86 19.82 -1.16
N ASN A 254 -9.72 20.45 -0.85
CA ASN A 254 -8.47 20.08 -1.48
C ASN A 254 -8.04 18.69 -0.96
N LYS A 255 -8.19 17.68 -1.81
CA LYS A 255 -7.87 16.27 -1.50
C LYS A 255 -6.44 16.06 -1.02
N ASP A 256 -5.50 16.87 -1.50
CA ASP A 256 -4.09 16.77 -1.13
C ASP A 256 -3.79 17.33 0.26
N ARG A 257 -4.73 18.09 0.85
CA ARG A 257 -4.60 18.70 2.18
C ARG A 257 -5.46 18.02 3.25
N ILE A 258 -6.06 16.87 2.94
CA ILE A 258 -6.83 16.10 3.93
C ILE A 258 -5.84 15.59 4.99
N GLY A 259 -5.96 16.11 6.21
CA GLY A 259 -5.15 15.69 7.35
C GLY A 259 -5.63 14.38 7.96
N ASN A 260 -5.32 14.17 9.24
CA ASN A 260 -5.77 12.99 10.00
C ASN A 260 -7.22 13.17 10.53
N GLU A 261 -7.79 14.36 10.40
CA GLU A 261 -9.14 14.68 10.84
C GLU A 261 -9.82 15.63 9.84
N VAL A 262 -11.11 15.40 9.59
CA VAL A 262 -12.00 16.30 8.85
C VAL A 262 -13.18 16.67 9.75
N GLY A 263 -13.16 17.90 10.25
CA GLY A 263 -14.23 18.54 10.99
C GLY A 263 -15.25 19.23 10.10
N ILE A 264 -16.51 18.91 10.35
CA ILE A 264 -17.68 19.51 9.72
C ILE A 264 -18.48 20.23 10.81
N ARG A 265 -18.81 21.51 10.59
CA ARG A 265 -19.67 22.31 11.46
C ARG A 265 -20.92 22.75 10.71
N VAL A 266 -22.07 22.30 11.19
CA VAL A 266 -23.40 22.63 10.68
C VAL A 266 -24.06 23.64 11.62
N ILE A 267 -24.25 24.87 11.16
CA ILE A 267 -24.91 25.93 11.91
C ILE A 267 -26.42 25.85 11.64
N ARG A 268 -27.22 25.67 12.69
CA ARG A 268 -28.69 25.58 12.58
C ARG A 268 -29.29 26.98 12.50
N ARG A 269 -30.10 27.28 11.47
CA ARG A 269 -30.79 28.59 11.37
C ARG A 269 -31.70 28.88 12.57
N ALA A 270 -32.43 27.86 13.03
CA ALA A 270 -33.34 27.97 14.16
C ALA A 270 -32.62 28.18 15.50
N ASN A 271 -31.37 27.71 15.64
CA ASN A 271 -30.59 27.89 16.85
C ASN A 271 -29.07 28.02 16.56
N PRO A 272 -28.61 29.20 16.12
CA PRO A 272 -27.21 29.40 15.70
C PRO A 272 -26.20 29.21 16.85
N LYS A 273 -26.65 29.31 18.11
CA LYS A 273 -25.82 29.18 19.32
C LYS A 273 -25.45 27.72 19.64
N ARG A 274 -26.09 26.74 18.99
CA ARG A 274 -25.80 25.31 19.15
C ARG A 274 -25.52 24.67 17.78
N PRO A 275 -24.34 24.91 17.19
CA PRO A 275 -23.94 24.23 15.96
C PRO A 275 -23.71 22.74 16.23
N LEU A 276 -24.01 21.92 15.23
CA LEU A 276 -23.67 20.51 15.22
C LEU A 276 -22.28 20.34 14.62
N GLU A 277 -21.38 19.66 15.33
CA GLU A 277 -20.04 19.35 14.84
C GLU A 277 -19.90 17.86 14.62
N ILE A 278 -19.09 17.47 13.63
CA ILE A 278 -18.73 16.09 13.33
C ILE A 278 -17.23 16.08 13.03
N GLY A 279 -16.42 15.43 13.87
CA GLY A 279 -15.01 15.18 13.58
C GLY A 279 -14.82 13.77 13.01
N ILE A 280 -14.43 13.67 11.73
CA ILE A 280 -14.09 12.40 11.08
C ILE A 280 -12.59 12.18 11.24
N VAL A 281 -12.17 11.27 12.12
CA VAL A 281 -10.75 11.02 12.43
C VAL A 281 -10.29 9.72 11.82
N PHE A 282 -9.21 9.75 11.05
CA PHE A 282 -8.59 8.58 10.43
C PHE A 282 -7.55 7.98 11.38
N THR A 283 -7.65 6.69 11.67
CA THR A 283 -6.72 5.97 12.55
C THR A 283 -6.17 4.72 11.86
N ASN A 284 -5.19 4.05 12.48
CA ASN A 284 -4.68 2.76 11.98
C ASN A 284 -5.66 1.59 12.21
N ARG A 285 -6.83 1.84 12.83
CA ARG A 285 -7.84 0.82 13.13
C ARG A 285 -9.21 1.10 12.50
N GLY A 286 -9.39 2.26 11.88
CA GLY A 286 -10.69 2.64 11.33
C GLY A 286 -10.87 4.14 11.20
N ILE A 287 -12.13 4.51 11.07
CA ILE A 287 -12.61 5.89 11.10
C ILE A 287 -13.36 6.08 12.41
N GLU A 288 -12.93 7.05 13.21
CA GLU A 288 -13.57 7.42 14.47
C GLU A 288 -14.37 8.70 14.28
N ILE A 289 -15.61 8.71 14.77
CA ILE A 289 -16.49 9.87 14.71
C ILE A 289 -16.52 10.55 16.08
N ARG A 290 -16.12 11.82 16.11
CA ARG A 290 -16.09 12.65 17.32
C ARG A 290 -17.23 13.65 17.32
N ARG A 291 -17.75 13.92 18.52
CA ARG A 291 -18.80 14.93 18.76
C ARG A 291 -18.34 16.35 18.45
N TYR A 292 -17.07 16.65 18.70
CA TYR A 292 -16.46 17.95 18.46
C TYR A 292 -15.23 17.77 17.57
N ALA A 293 -15.08 18.64 16.59
CA ALA A 293 -13.93 18.61 15.71
C ALA A 293 -12.82 19.48 16.30
N ASN A 294 -11.57 18.98 16.30
CA ASN A 294 -10.45 19.81 16.76
C ASN A 294 -10.12 20.93 15.76
N ASN A 295 -10.34 20.66 14.47
CA ASN A 295 -10.17 21.63 13.39
C ASN A 295 -11.35 21.51 12.44
N VAL A 296 -12.03 22.61 12.17
CA VAL A 296 -13.21 22.67 11.29
C VAL A 296 -12.77 23.11 9.90
N GLN A 297 -12.80 22.20 8.93
CA GLN A 297 -12.49 22.50 7.53
C GLN A 297 -13.74 22.85 6.72
N ILE A 298 -14.91 22.39 7.15
CA ILE A 298 -16.19 22.66 6.50
C ILE A 298 -17.11 23.34 7.50
N SER A 299 -17.62 24.52 7.15
CA SER A 299 -18.67 25.16 7.92
C SER A 299 -19.75 25.71 7.00
N PHE A 300 -21.00 25.36 7.28
CA PHE A 300 -22.15 25.83 6.51
C PHE A 300 -23.40 25.91 7.38
N MET A 301 -24.40 26.63 6.88
CA MET A 301 -25.66 26.89 7.58
C MET A 301 -26.81 26.15 6.91
N VAL A 302 -27.66 25.52 7.72
CA VAL A 302 -28.85 24.78 7.32
C VAL A 302 -30.06 25.28 8.08
#